data_AF-A0A928WGN2-F1
#
_entry.id   AF-A0A928WGN2-F1
#
_cell.length_a   1.000
_cell.length_b   1.000
_cell.length_c   1.000
_cell.angle_alpha   90.00
_cell.angle_beta   90.00
_cell.angle_gamma   90.00
#
_symmetry.space_group_name_H-M   'P 1'
#
loop_
_entity.id
_entity.type
_entity.pdbx_description
1 polymer ?
#
loop_
_entity_poly.entity_id
_entity_poly.type
_entity_poly.pdbx_seq_one_letter_code
_entity_poly.pdbx_strand_id
1 'polypeptide(L)'
;MLKLTYTEGSFYLEYLTQSLEEWVAQRVILALRVGQNLCIEPSTASFLLPVNLPGVEVLKAEVKQYDSEIIALCACDSKYIEVTLRGSWLSDSSQDAVGVFVTTMSDSPNSDRSSCLSKDNMRTERASPNASGIEFFLNKLWQEAQACTSVISE
;
A
#
# COMPACT_ATOMS: atom_id res chain seq x y z
N MET A 1 -0.25 6.67 3.75
CA MET A 1 -0.03 6.10 2.41
C MET A 1 1.22 5.24 2.38
N LEU A 2 1.30 4.28 1.47
CA LEU A 2 2.52 3.50 1.24
C LEU A 2 3.30 4.05 0.04
N LYS A 3 4.63 4.04 0.16
CA LYS A 3 5.56 4.38 -0.91
C LYS A 3 6.52 3.22 -1.13
N LEU A 4 6.61 2.74 -2.36
CA LEU A 4 7.59 1.77 -2.81
C LEU A 4 8.60 2.48 -3.71
N THR A 5 9.88 2.45 -3.35
CA THR A 5 10.96 3.00 -4.19
C THR A 5 11.69 1.84 -4.85
N TYR A 6 11.46 1.64 -6.13
CA TYR A 6 12.12 0.59 -6.92
C TYR A 6 13.49 1.06 -7.39
N THR A 7 14.47 0.18 -7.22
CA THR A 7 15.86 0.34 -7.69
C THR A 7 16.19 -0.82 -8.64
N GLU A 8 17.39 -0.85 -9.19
CA GLU A 8 17.80 -1.82 -10.23
C GLU A 8 17.64 -3.31 -9.82
N GLY A 9 17.64 -3.63 -8.52
CA GLY A 9 17.48 -5.02 -8.05
C GLY A 9 16.68 -5.21 -6.76
N SER A 10 16.07 -4.15 -6.23
CA SER A 10 15.32 -4.22 -4.98
C SER A 10 14.31 -3.08 -4.87
N PHE A 11 13.54 -3.05 -3.79
CA PHE A 11 12.72 -1.91 -3.45
C PHE A 11 12.73 -1.62 -1.94
N TYR A 12 12.40 -0.38 -1.60
CA TYR A 12 12.15 0.04 -0.22
C TYR A 12 10.66 0.32 -0.04
N LEU A 13 10.06 -0.22 1.02
CA LEU A 13 8.71 0.12 1.44
C LEU A 13 8.74 1.08 2.63
N GLU A 14 8.04 2.21 2.48
CA GLU A 14 7.91 3.23 3.50
C GLU A 14 6.43 3.54 3.76
N TYR A 15 6.08 3.73 5.03
CA TYR A 15 4.81 4.32 5.43
C TYR A 15 4.97 5.83 5.57
N LEU A 16 4.17 6.58 4.82
CA LEU A 16 4.14 8.04 4.83
C LEU A 16 2.83 8.56 5.44
N THR A 17 2.95 9.53 6.34
CA THR A 17 1.80 10.17 7.01
C THR A 17 1.21 11.35 6.22
N GLN A 18 1.91 11.84 5.19
CA GLN A 18 1.42 12.90 4.31
C GLN A 18 0.38 12.38 3.31
N SER A 19 -0.45 13.28 2.77
CA SER A 19 -1.44 12.90 1.74
C SER A 19 -0.77 12.63 0.39
N LEU A 20 -1.47 11.88 -0.47
CA LEU A 20 -1.01 11.60 -1.83
C LEU A 20 -0.92 12.89 -2.65
N GLU A 21 -1.92 13.76 -2.54
CA GLU A 21 -2.01 15.04 -3.24
C GLU A 21 -0.85 15.96 -2.86
N GLU A 22 -0.56 16.09 -1.56
CA GLU A 22 0.56 16.89 -1.06
C GLU A 22 1.90 16.34 -1.56
N TRP A 23 2.07 15.01 -1.50
CA TRP A 23 3.31 14.35 -1.93
C TRP A 23 3.56 14.46 -3.45
N VAL A 24 2.49 14.36 -4.25
CA VAL A 24 2.52 14.53 -5.70
C VAL A 24 2.78 16.00 -6.05
N ALA A 25 2.09 16.95 -5.40
CA ALA A 25 2.23 18.39 -5.66
C ALA A 25 3.68 18.85 -5.45
N GLN A 26 4.34 18.39 -4.38
CA GLN A 26 5.75 18.70 -4.12
C GLN A 26 6.67 18.26 -5.27
N ARG A 27 6.43 17.07 -5.84
CA ARG A 27 7.23 16.52 -6.95
C ARG A 27 6.96 17.24 -8.26
N VAL A 28 5.70 17.54 -8.55
CA VAL A 28 5.32 18.32 -9.73
C VAL A 28 5.96 19.70 -9.68
N ILE A 29 5.90 20.40 -8.54
CA ILE A 29 6.51 21.72 -8.37
C ILE A 29 8.03 21.65 -8.59
N LEU A 30 8.70 20.63 -8.03
CA LEU A 30 10.14 20.47 -8.22
C LEU A 30 10.47 20.22 -9.68
N ALA A 31 9.82 19.24 -10.33
CA ALA A 31 10.04 18.88 -11.73
C ALA A 31 9.89 20.10 -12.67
N LEU A 32 8.84 20.90 -12.47
CA LEU A 32 8.63 22.15 -13.21
C LEU A 32 9.76 23.17 -13.00
N ARG A 33 10.27 23.29 -11.78
CA ARG A 33 11.37 24.23 -11.46
C ARG A 33 12.71 23.80 -12.06
N VAL A 34 12.95 22.50 -12.19
CA VAL A 34 14.20 21.97 -12.73
C VAL A 34 14.12 21.62 -14.21
N GLY A 35 12.96 21.81 -14.85
CA GLY A 35 12.75 21.49 -16.27
C GLY A 35 12.83 19.99 -16.57
N GLN A 36 12.52 19.14 -15.58
CA GLN A 36 12.48 17.69 -15.75
C GLN A 36 11.05 17.21 -15.97
N ASN A 37 10.92 16.10 -16.70
CA ASN A 37 9.65 15.43 -16.88
C ASN A 37 9.29 14.65 -15.60
N LEU A 38 7.98 14.59 -15.31
CA LEU A 38 7.43 13.73 -14.29
C LEU A 38 6.21 13.02 -14.89
N CYS A 39 6.36 11.73 -15.14
CA CYS A 39 5.29 10.85 -15.59
C CYS A 39 4.57 10.28 -14.37
N ILE A 40 3.24 10.29 -14.39
CA ILE A 40 2.41 9.68 -13.36
C ILE A 40 1.36 8.83 -14.06
N GLU A 41 1.32 7.53 -13.74
CA GLU A 41 0.39 6.59 -14.38
C GLU A 41 -0.24 5.62 -13.37
N PRO A 42 -1.52 5.22 -13.56
CA PRO A 42 -2.12 4.15 -12.77
C PRO A 42 -1.38 2.83 -13.02
N SER A 43 -1.01 2.12 -11.96
CA SER A 43 -0.26 0.87 -12.07
C SER A 43 -0.52 -0.05 -10.87
N THR A 44 0.18 -1.18 -10.85
CA THR A 44 0.22 -2.11 -9.73
C THR A 44 1.65 -2.35 -9.28
N ALA A 45 1.84 -2.52 -7.98
CA ALA A 45 3.10 -2.93 -7.40
C ALA A 45 2.91 -4.20 -6.58
N SER A 46 3.81 -5.16 -6.76
CA SER A 46 3.72 -6.45 -6.09
C SER A 46 5.00 -6.77 -5.32
N PHE A 47 4.83 -7.41 -4.16
CA PHE A 47 5.94 -7.94 -3.37
C PHE A 47 5.56 -9.22 -2.65
N LEU A 48 6.58 -9.99 -2.25
CA LEU A 48 6.39 -11.29 -1.59
C LEU A 48 6.53 -11.16 -0.08
N LEU A 49 5.67 -11.87 0.64
CA LEU A 49 5.77 -12.10 2.09
C LEU A 49 5.84 -13.61 2.37
N PRO A 50 6.66 -14.06 3.33
CA PRO A 50 6.66 -15.47 3.74
C PRO A 50 5.32 -15.88 4.34
N VAL A 51 4.76 -17.03 3.94
CA VAL A 51 3.45 -17.51 4.44
C VAL A 51 3.43 -17.79 5.95
N ASN A 52 4.60 -18.09 6.52
CA ASN A 52 4.76 -18.41 7.95
C ASN A 52 4.98 -17.17 8.82
N LEU A 53 4.95 -15.97 8.24
CA LEU A 53 5.16 -14.74 8.98
C LEU A 53 3.96 -14.43 9.89
N PRO A 54 4.17 -14.19 11.20
CA PRO A 54 3.11 -13.79 12.11
C PRO A 54 2.40 -12.54 11.56
N GLY A 55 1.08 -12.62 11.40
CA GLY A 55 0.28 -11.52 10.84
C GLY A 55 -0.18 -11.71 9.39
N VAL A 56 0.35 -12.67 8.63
CA VAL A 56 -0.16 -12.96 7.27
C VAL A 56 -1.61 -13.44 7.28
N GLU A 57 -2.01 -14.26 8.27
CA GLU A 57 -3.41 -14.68 8.40
C GLU A 57 -4.33 -13.53 8.82
N VAL A 58 -3.81 -12.59 9.61
CA VAL A 58 -4.53 -11.35 9.95
C VAL A 58 -4.70 -10.49 8.69
N LEU A 59 -3.64 -10.33 7.89
CA LEU A 59 -3.70 -9.62 6.61
C LEU A 59 -4.74 -10.25 5.68
N LYS A 60 -4.76 -11.59 5.54
CA LYS A 60 -5.78 -12.29 4.72
C LYS A 60 -7.20 -12.03 5.22
N ALA A 61 -7.41 -12.01 6.53
CA ALA A 61 -8.71 -11.71 7.11
C ALA A 61 -9.11 -10.25 6.88
N GLU A 62 -8.19 -9.31 7.07
CA GLU A 62 -8.40 -7.88 6.83
C GLU A 62 -8.71 -7.61 5.35
N VAL A 63 -7.94 -8.16 4.41
CA VAL A 63 -8.19 -7.99 2.96
C VAL A 63 -9.53 -8.59 2.54
N LYS A 64 -9.95 -9.72 3.12
CA LYS A 64 -11.29 -10.27 2.86
C LYS A 64 -12.41 -9.40 3.39
N GLN A 65 -12.18 -8.69 4.48
CA GLN A 65 -13.14 -7.76 5.07
C GLN A 65 -13.12 -6.41 4.34
N TYR A 66 -11.96 -6.04 3.81
CA TYR A 66 -11.71 -4.82 3.05
C TYR A 66 -12.13 -5.06 1.60
N ASP A 67 -13.41 -4.84 1.29
CA ASP A 67 -13.98 -4.95 -0.07
C ASP A 67 -13.50 -3.81 -0.98
N SER A 68 -12.18 -3.70 -1.14
CA SER A 68 -11.52 -2.73 -1.98
C SER A 68 -10.67 -3.46 -3.00
N GLU A 69 -10.75 -3.05 -4.26
CA GLU A 69 -9.87 -3.58 -5.32
C GLU A 69 -8.41 -3.09 -5.19
N ILE A 70 -8.06 -2.37 -4.11
CA ILE A 70 -6.76 -1.74 -3.91
C ILE A 70 -5.68 -2.76 -3.53
N ILE A 71 -6.03 -3.82 -2.80
CA ILE A 71 -5.11 -4.88 -2.38
C ILE A 71 -5.61 -6.25 -2.82
N ALA A 72 -4.73 -7.02 -3.46
CA ALA A 72 -4.96 -8.40 -3.83
C ALA A 72 -3.88 -9.29 -3.21
N LEU A 73 -4.30 -10.48 -2.76
CA LEU A 73 -3.41 -11.50 -2.21
C LEU A 73 -3.49 -12.75 -3.07
N CYS A 74 -2.33 -13.25 -3.51
CA CYS A 74 -2.24 -14.48 -4.30
C CYS A 74 -1.22 -15.45 -3.68
N ALA A 75 -1.57 -16.72 -3.55
CA ALA A 75 -0.60 -17.74 -3.14
C ALA A 75 0.33 -18.02 -4.34
N CYS A 76 1.58 -17.58 -4.24
CA CYS A 76 2.57 -17.76 -5.30
C CYS A 76 3.13 -19.19 -5.28
N ASP A 77 3.57 -19.64 -4.11
CA ASP A 77 4.03 -21.01 -3.87
C ASP A 77 3.74 -21.46 -2.41
N SER A 78 4.35 -22.56 -1.98
CA SER A 78 4.20 -23.09 -0.61
C SER A 78 4.87 -22.25 0.48
N LYS A 79 5.70 -21.26 0.12
CA LYS A 79 6.54 -20.46 1.03
C LYS A 79 6.20 -18.99 1.02
N TYR A 80 5.63 -18.46 -0.05
CA TYR A 80 5.39 -17.04 -0.25
C TYR A 80 3.96 -16.74 -0.71
N ILE A 81 3.43 -15.64 -0.19
CA ILE A 81 2.23 -14.99 -0.68
C ILE A 81 2.64 -13.69 -1.38
N GLU A 82 2.06 -13.46 -2.55
CA GLU A 82 2.19 -12.21 -3.28
C GLU A 82 1.13 -11.21 -2.79
N VAL A 83 1.59 -10.03 -2.41
CA VAL A 83 0.77 -8.87 -2.11
C VAL A 83 0.85 -7.92 -3.30
N THR A 84 -0.28 -7.67 -3.95
CA THR A 84 -0.39 -6.75 -5.09
C THR A 84 -1.22 -5.54 -4.68
N LEU A 85 -0.66 -4.36 -4.88
CA LEU A 85 -1.27 -3.07 -4.55
C LEU A 85 -1.58 -2.30 -5.83
N ARG A 86 -2.77 -1.68 -5.94
CA ARG A 86 -3.10 -0.72 -6.99
C ARG A 86 -2.81 0.70 -6.54
N GLY A 87 -2.21 1.50 -7.42
CA GLY A 87 -1.81 2.86 -7.08
C GLY A 87 -1.28 3.62 -8.27
N SER A 88 -0.37 4.56 -8.01
CA SER A 88 0.26 5.39 -9.03
C SER A 88 1.76 5.14 -9.09
N TRP A 89 2.26 4.95 -10.30
CA TRP A 89 3.69 4.91 -10.60
C TRP A 89 4.18 6.31 -10.99
N LEU A 90 5.36 6.68 -10.49
CA LEU A 90 6.03 7.94 -10.79
C LEU A 90 7.46 7.68 -11.26
N SER A 91 7.80 8.28 -12.39
CA SER A 91 9.12 8.18 -13.03
C SER A 91 9.43 9.42 -13.87
N ASP A 92 10.67 9.55 -14.33
CA ASP A 92 11.10 10.58 -15.27
C ASP A 92 10.88 10.20 -16.74
N SER A 93 10.64 8.91 -17.05
CA SER A 93 10.11 8.44 -18.34
C SER A 93 9.05 7.34 -18.21
N SER A 94 8.26 7.13 -19.26
CA SER A 94 7.15 6.17 -19.26
C SER A 94 7.55 4.70 -19.45
N GLN A 95 8.84 4.35 -19.37
CA GLN A 95 9.34 2.98 -19.59
C GLN A 95 10.36 2.53 -18.53
N ASP A 96 10.56 3.30 -17.46
CA ASP A 96 11.59 2.98 -16.47
C ASP A 96 11.14 1.90 -15.48
N ALA A 97 12.01 0.91 -15.29
CA ALA A 97 11.89 -0.08 -14.22
C ALA A 97 12.28 0.49 -12.83
N VAL A 98 12.87 1.68 -12.81
CA VAL A 98 13.28 2.41 -11.60
C VAL A 98 12.34 3.58 -11.42
N GLY A 99 11.75 3.70 -10.23
CA GLY A 99 10.74 4.71 -9.99
C GLY A 99 10.12 4.60 -8.61
N VAL A 100 9.08 5.40 -8.39
CA VAL A 100 8.38 5.44 -7.12
C VAL A 100 6.93 5.11 -7.33
N PHE A 101 6.47 4.04 -6.70
CA PHE A 101 5.06 3.71 -6.61
C PHE A 101 4.48 4.23 -5.31
N VAL A 102 3.26 4.76 -5.37
CA VAL A 102 2.50 5.19 -4.19
C VAL A 102 1.09 4.65 -4.24
N THR A 103 0.57 4.29 -3.08
CA THR A 103 -0.82 3.82 -2.95
C THR A 103 -1.43 4.35 -1.67
N THR A 104 -2.70 4.71 -1.77
CA THR A 104 -3.57 5.01 -0.64
C THR A 104 -4.65 3.94 -0.58
N MET A 105 -4.84 3.35 0.59
CA MET A 105 -5.97 2.48 0.88
C MET A 105 -7.11 3.26 1.54
N SER A 106 -6.85 4.51 1.96
CA SER A 106 -7.69 5.32 2.84
C SER A 106 -8.74 6.20 2.18
N ASP A 107 -9.03 6.02 0.89
CA ASP A 107 -9.98 6.89 0.21
C ASP A 107 -10.85 6.09 -0.77
N SER A 108 -11.93 5.51 -0.26
CA SER A 108 -13.06 5.22 -1.13
C SER A 108 -13.92 6.50 -1.21
N PRO A 109 -13.90 7.25 -2.33
CA PRO A 109 -14.87 8.31 -2.54
C PRO A 109 -16.32 7.79 -2.56
N ASN A 110 -16.51 6.47 -2.68
CA ASN A 110 -17.81 5.79 -2.59
C ASN A 110 -18.24 5.40 -1.17
N SER A 111 -17.60 5.92 -0.12
CA SER A 111 -18.20 6.02 1.21
C SER A 111 -19.25 7.15 1.23
N ASP A 112 -20.14 7.19 0.24
CA ASP A 112 -21.39 7.92 0.36
C ASP A 112 -22.18 7.26 1.48
N ARG A 113 -22.21 7.93 2.62
CA ARG A 113 -23.12 7.65 3.74
C ARG A 113 -24.56 7.95 3.31
N SER A 114 -25.07 7.23 2.31
CA SER A 114 -26.48 7.21 1.94
C SER A 114 -27.10 5.89 2.36
N SER A 115 -27.28 5.70 3.67
CA SER A 115 -28.45 4.99 4.17
C SER A 115 -28.81 5.48 5.57
N CYS A 116 -29.80 6.37 5.57
CA CYS A 116 -30.93 6.36 6.48
C CYS A 116 -30.66 6.65 7.97
N LEU A 117 -31.07 7.85 8.36
CA LEU A 117 -31.64 8.13 9.67
C LEU A 117 -32.54 6.97 10.12
N SER A 118 -32.11 6.25 11.14
CA SER A 118 -32.99 5.61 12.12
C SER A 118 -32.25 5.66 13.44
N LYS A 119 -32.73 6.53 14.32
CA LYS A 119 -32.38 6.48 15.74
C LYS A 119 -32.78 5.10 16.27
N ASP A 120 -32.06 4.67 17.30
CA ASP A 120 -32.30 3.46 18.12
C ASP A 120 -31.43 2.25 17.77
N ASN A 121 -30.17 2.26 18.22
CA ASN A 121 -29.69 1.22 19.14
C ASN A 121 -28.27 1.50 19.63
N MET A 122 -28.15 1.54 20.96
CA MET A 122 -26.89 1.50 21.69
C MET A 122 -26.29 0.09 21.53
N ARG A 123 -25.32 -0.06 20.62
CA ARG A 123 -24.54 -1.29 20.49
C ARG A 123 -23.10 -0.96 20.11
N THR A 124 -22.25 -1.04 21.12
CA THR A 124 -20.79 -1.26 21.09
C THR A 124 -20.14 -0.99 19.73
N GLU A 125 -19.62 0.21 19.54
CA GLU A 125 -18.62 0.50 18.52
C GLU A 125 -17.44 -0.46 18.71
N ARG A 126 -17.43 -1.58 17.99
CA ARG A 126 -16.17 -2.26 17.71
C ARG A 126 -15.42 -1.29 16.83
N ALA A 127 -14.33 -0.73 17.37
CA ALA A 127 -13.40 0.10 16.63
C ALA A 127 -13.02 -0.63 15.34
N SER A 128 -13.62 -0.20 14.23
CA SER A 128 -13.16 -0.60 12.91
C SER A 128 -11.76 0.00 12.78
N PRO A 129 -10.72 -0.79 12.47
CA PRO A 129 -9.40 -0.22 12.25
C PRO A 129 -9.54 0.83 11.14
N ASN A 130 -9.11 2.04 11.45
CA ASN A 130 -9.03 3.14 10.51
C ASN A 130 -8.27 2.68 9.27
N ALA A 131 -8.61 3.17 8.07
CA ALA A 131 -7.97 2.75 6.82
C ALA A 131 -6.45 3.08 6.75
N SER A 132 -5.97 3.95 7.64
CA SER A 132 -4.55 4.16 7.93
C SER A 132 -3.86 2.93 8.55
N GLY A 133 -4.64 2.04 9.17
CA GLY A 133 -4.20 0.85 9.89
C GLY A 133 -3.65 -0.23 8.96
N ILE A 134 -4.31 -0.53 7.84
CA ILE A 134 -3.85 -1.59 6.92
C ILE A 134 -2.53 -1.21 6.23
N GLU A 135 -2.36 0.06 5.84
CA GLU A 135 -1.10 0.56 5.28
C GLU A 135 0.04 0.44 6.30
N PHE A 136 -0.20 0.90 7.53
CA PHE A 136 0.79 0.81 8.60
C PHE A 136 1.13 -0.65 8.93
N PHE A 137 0.11 -1.51 8.99
CA PHE A 137 0.24 -2.93 9.25
C PHE A 137 1.06 -3.63 8.16
N LEU A 138 0.77 -3.38 6.88
CA LEU A 138 1.55 -3.90 5.75
C LEU A 138 3.01 -3.47 5.80
N ASN A 139 3.27 -2.20 6.11
CA ASN A 139 4.65 -1.73 6.28
C ASN A 139 5.36 -2.48 7.41
N LYS A 140 4.71 -2.67 8.57
CA LYS A 140 5.29 -3.44 9.68
C LYS A 140 5.57 -4.89 9.30
N LEU A 141 4.60 -5.53 8.67
CA LEU A 141 4.71 -6.92 8.23
C LEU A 141 5.85 -7.10 7.22
N TRP A 142 6.01 -6.16 6.27
CA TRP A 142 7.14 -6.19 5.35
C TRP A 142 8.50 -6.04 6.06
N GLN A 143 8.62 -5.13 7.02
CA GLN A 143 9.87 -4.95 7.78
C GLN A 143 10.25 -6.23 8.56
N GLU A 144 9.27 -6.90 9.15
CA GLU A 144 9.48 -8.19 9.82
C GLU A 144 9.93 -9.28 8.83
N ALA A 145 9.36 -9.33 7.63
CA ALA A 145 9.79 -10.26 6.59
C ALA A 145 11.26 -10.06 6.19
N GLN A 146 11.70 -8.80 6.08
CA GLN A 146 13.10 -8.49 5.77
C GLN A 146 14.05 -8.93 6.89
N ALA A 147 13.66 -8.73 8.16
CA ALA A 147 14.43 -9.18 9.31
C ALA A 147 14.54 -10.72 9.38
N CYS A 148 13.50 -11.46 9.01
CA CYS A 148 13.57 -12.92 8.97
C CYS A 148 14.46 -13.46 7.84
N THR A 149 14.54 -12.74 6.72
CA THR A 149 15.33 -13.16 5.55
C THR A 149 16.84 -12.99 5.78
N SER A 150 17.24 -11.94 6.51
CA SER A 150 18.66 -11.72 6.85
C SER A 150 19.20 -12.76 7.85
N VAL A 151 18.37 -13.25 8.78
CA VAL A 151 18.75 -14.24 9.81
C VAL A 151 19.03 -15.63 9.23
N ILE A 152 18.48 -15.97 8.06
CA ILE A 152 18.68 -17.27 7.40
C ILE A 152 19.96 -17.27 6.53
N SER A 153 20.58 -16.11 6.34
CA SER A 153 21.74 -15.93 5.45
C SER A 153 23.10 -15.98 6.17
N GLU A 154 23.15 -16.35 7.46
CA GLU A 154 24.38 -16.59 8.24
C GLU A 154 24.71 -18.08 8.42
#